data_AF-A0A365L7D4-F1
#
_entry.id   AF-A0A365L7D4-F1
#
_cell.length_a   1.000
_cell.length_b   1.000
_cell.length_c   1.000
_cell.angle_alpha   90.00
_cell.angle_beta   90.00
_cell.angle_gamma   90.00
#
_symmetry.space_group_name_H-M   'P 1'
#
loop_
_entity.id
_entity.type
_entity.pdbx_description
1 polymer ?
#
loop_
_entity_poly.entity_id
_entity_poly.type
_entity_poly.pdbx_seq_one_letter_code
_entity_poly.pdbx_strand_id
1 'polypeptide(L)'
;MGTLFLSGGGDRKNTEKFDEEFQRQIGQAKPLLYIPIAMDGIIPYADCLQWIRDVFNPLGIHEIVMRTDFHRKSVDDPQQFSAVYIGGGNTFHLLNEMRNSGFDKVLEEYINGNGVVYGGSAGAIILGSNIMTSAHLDENRVGVQDFSGLDVLDGLAVWCHYESGDDETIRSYIIDFDTPVIALPEESGAYFQDGHIKVTGTKSVYLFIGEDKVELQPGAEFNFSGSDEHDAQAILGKQQPFNDAVGHMLSIEGYPAAGNYKNLETMPKALQVGGYLFVGLMAILFVSIVVVGWVLQ
;
A
#
# COMPACT_ATOMS: atom_id res chain seq x y z
N MET A 1 -11.06 -15.59 -4.38
CA MET A 1 -9.83 -15.33 -3.59
C MET A 1 -10.23 -15.34 -2.12
N GLY A 2 -9.30 -15.66 -1.22
CA GLY A 2 -9.54 -15.61 0.23
C GLY A 2 -9.91 -14.22 0.73
N THR A 3 -10.45 -14.14 1.94
CA THR A 3 -10.80 -12.86 2.58
C THR A 3 -9.64 -12.38 3.43
N LEU A 4 -9.19 -11.16 3.20
CA LEU A 4 -8.05 -10.56 3.89
C LEU A 4 -8.53 -9.41 4.77
N PHE A 5 -8.36 -9.50 6.07
CA PHE A 5 -8.65 -8.42 7.03
C PHE A 5 -7.37 -7.63 7.30
N LEU A 6 -7.36 -6.36 6.95
CA LEU A 6 -6.24 -5.43 7.11
C LEU A 6 -6.57 -4.45 8.23
N SER A 7 -5.96 -4.61 9.41
CA SER A 7 -6.16 -3.71 10.54
C SER A 7 -5.06 -2.65 10.61
N GLY A 8 -5.46 -1.38 10.75
CA GLY A 8 -4.54 -0.25 10.95
C GLY A 8 -3.77 -0.30 12.28
N GLY A 9 -4.15 -1.21 13.18
CA GLY A 9 -3.53 -1.37 14.49
C GLY A 9 -4.34 -0.74 15.62
N GLY A 10 -3.68 -0.59 16.77
CA GLY A 10 -4.28 -0.11 18.02
C GLY A 10 -4.48 -1.24 19.05
N ASP A 11 -5.11 -0.88 20.16
CA ASP A 11 -5.46 -1.80 21.23
C ASP A 11 -6.81 -2.50 21.00
N ARG A 12 -7.18 -3.39 21.94
CA ARG A 12 -8.44 -4.15 21.90
C ARG A 12 -9.69 -3.26 21.75
N LYS A 13 -9.72 -2.08 22.36
CA LYS A 13 -10.87 -1.17 22.24
C LYS A 13 -10.90 -0.52 20.88
N ASN A 14 -9.73 -0.22 20.32
CA ASN A 14 -9.64 0.33 18.97
C ASN A 14 -10.18 -0.68 17.95
N THR A 15 -9.80 -1.95 18.05
CA THR A 15 -10.12 -2.97 17.04
C THR A 15 -11.46 -3.68 17.24
N GLU A 16 -12.19 -3.42 18.34
CA GLU A 16 -13.39 -4.18 18.73
C GLU A 16 -14.39 -4.42 17.58
N LYS A 17 -14.80 -3.37 16.86
CA LYS A 17 -15.75 -3.51 15.74
C LYS A 17 -15.20 -4.34 14.58
N PHE A 18 -13.89 -4.22 14.33
CA PHE A 18 -13.21 -4.95 13.27
C PHE A 18 -13.05 -6.44 13.64
N ASP A 19 -12.73 -6.71 14.90
CA ASP A 19 -12.61 -8.07 15.44
C ASP A 19 -13.96 -8.80 15.50
N GLU A 20 -15.04 -8.08 15.82
CA GLU A 20 -16.41 -8.59 15.71
C GLU A 20 -16.79 -8.97 14.27
N GLU A 21 -16.38 -8.15 13.28
CA GLU A 21 -16.63 -8.46 11.87
C GLU A 21 -15.84 -9.68 11.41
N PHE A 22 -14.56 -9.76 11.78
CA PHE A 22 -13.74 -10.95 11.54
C PHE A 22 -14.39 -12.20 12.14
N GLN A 23 -14.85 -12.11 13.39
CA GLN A 23 -15.52 -13.23 14.05
C GLN A 23 -16.78 -13.70 13.32
N ARG A 24 -17.56 -12.77 12.73
CA ARG A 24 -18.76 -13.11 11.95
C ARG A 24 -18.44 -13.86 10.66
N GLN A 25 -17.24 -13.71 10.11
CA GLN A 25 -16.85 -14.29 8.82
C GLN A 25 -16.12 -15.62 8.93
N ILE A 26 -15.67 -16.02 10.12
CA ILE A 26 -14.96 -17.29 10.32
C ILE A 26 -15.84 -18.36 10.96
N GLY A 27 -15.67 -19.61 10.53
CA GLY A 27 -16.33 -20.75 11.17
C GLY A 27 -15.70 -21.08 12.53
N GLN A 28 -16.49 -21.51 13.51
CA GLN A 28 -16.01 -21.84 14.86
C GLN A 28 -15.66 -23.34 15.05
N ALA A 29 -15.72 -24.14 13.98
CA ALA A 29 -15.47 -25.59 14.05
C ALA A 29 -13.98 -25.96 14.09
N LYS A 30 -13.10 -25.00 13.78
CA LYS A 30 -11.64 -25.17 13.71
C LYS A 30 -10.95 -24.08 14.54
N PRO A 31 -9.77 -24.34 15.10
CA PRO A 31 -9.02 -23.35 15.86
C PRO A 31 -8.59 -22.16 14.99
N LEU A 32 -8.33 -21.02 15.63
CA LEU A 32 -7.65 -19.86 15.03
C LEU A 32 -6.13 -20.09 15.12
N LEU A 33 -5.41 -19.96 14.00
CA LEU A 33 -3.94 -19.92 14.01
C LEU A 33 -3.49 -18.49 14.32
N TYR A 34 -2.63 -18.31 15.32
CA TYR A 34 -2.04 -17.03 15.69
C TYR A 34 -0.53 -17.02 15.47
N ILE A 35 -0.02 -16.02 14.73
CA ILE A 35 1.38 -15.86 14.37
C ILE A 35 1.88 -14.52 14.96
N PRO A 36 2.53 -14.53 16.15
CA PRO A 36 3.09 -13.33 16.77
C PRO A 36 4.55 -13.02 16.38
N ILE A 37 5.10 -13.64 15.33
CA ILE A 37 6.55 -13.63 15.05
C ILE A 37 7.13 -12.21 14.89
N ALA A 38 6.35 -11.25 14.39
CA ALA A 38 6.76 -9.85 14.33
C ALA A 38 7.14 -9.26 15.70
N MET A 39 6.61 -9.81 16.81
CA MET A 39 6.92 -9.38 18.19
C MET A 39 8.21 -9.97 18.77
N ASP A 40 8.97 -10.78 18.03
CA ASP A 40 10.17 -11.42 18.57
C ASP A 40 11.16 -10.38 19.13
N GLY A 41 11.61 -10.61 20.37
CA GLY A 41 12.48 -9.67 21.10
C GLY A 41 11.84 -8.33 21.50
N ILE A 42 10.56 -8.08 21.18
CA ILE A 42 9.81 -6.87 21.56
C ILE A 42 8.89 -7.17 22.75
N ILE A 43 8.02 -8.18 22.59
CA ILE A 43 7.05 -8.61 23.59
C ILE A 43 7.15 -10.14 23.76
N PRO A 44 7.16 -10.68 24.99
CA PRO A 44 7.14 -12.12 25.19
C PRO A 44 5.91 -12.77 24.54
N TYR A 45 6.09 -13.88 23.82
CA TYR A 45 4.98 -14.57 23.15
C TYR A 45 3.86 -15.04 24.10
N ALA A 46 4.18 -15.28 25.38
CA ALA A 46 3.15 -15.58 26.39
C ALA A 46 2.18 -14.40 26.58
N ASP A 47 2.68 -13.16 26.54
CA ASP A 47 1.88 -11.96 26.66
C ASP A 47 1.10 -11.69 25.37
N CYS A 48 1.70 -11.96 24.20
CA CYS A 48 0.99 -11.95 22.91
C CYS A 48 -0.19 -12.94 22.90
N LEU A 49 0.02 -14.16 23.42
CA LEU A 49 -1.03 -15.18 23.53
C LEU A 49 -2.12 -14.77 24.52
N GLN A 50 -1.76 -14.11 25.62
CA GLN A 50 -2.74 -13.59 26.56
C GLN A 50 -3.58 -12.48 25.92
N TRP A 51 -2.93 -11.55 25.21
CA TRP A 51 -3.59 -10.46 24.51
C TRP A 51 -4.60 -10.96 23.48
N ILE A 52 -4.21 -11.87 22.58
CA ILE A 52 -5.11 -12.38 21.53
C ILE A 52 -6.31 -13.13 22.13
N ARG A 53 -6.12 -13.83 23.26
CA ARG A 53 -7.20 -14.47 24.03
C ARG A 53 -8.14 -13.46 24.65
N ASP A 54 -7.62 -12.37 25.20
CA ASP A 54 -8.43 -11.31 25.78
C ASP A 54 -9.27 -10.60 24.71
N VAL A 55 -8.78 -10.51 23.47
CA VAL A 55 -9.54 -10.00 22.31
C VAL A 55 -10.64 -10.97 21.91
N PHE A 56 -10.31 -12.24 21.67
CA PHE A 56 -11.19 -13.15 20.91
C PHE A 56 -12.01 -14.14 21.76
N ASN A 57 -11.61 -14.46 22.99
CA ASN A 57 -12.43 -15.30 23.87
C ASN A 57 -13.83 -14.67 24.15
N PRO A 58 -13.95 -13.36 24.43
CA PRO A 58 -15.25 -12.73 24.61
C PRO A 58 -16.15 -12.77 23.36
N LEU A 59 -15.55 -12.92 22.17
CA LEU A 59 -16.22 -13.05 20.88
C LEU A 59 -16.54 -14.52 20.52
N GLY A 60 -16.20 -15.48 21.40
CA GLY A 60 -16.52 -16.90 21.26
C GLY A 60 -15.45 -17.74 20.57
N ILE A 61 -14.30 -17.16 20.19
CA ILE A 61 -13.17 -17.88 19.60
C ILE A 61 -12.21 -18.28 20.73
N HIS A 62 -12.35 -19.51 21.21
CA HIS A 62 -11.63 -20.02 22.39
C HIS A 62 -10.42 -20.88 22.04
N GLU A 63 -10.48 -21.60 20.92
CA GLU A 63 -9.39 -22.47 20.47
C GLU A 63 -8.41 -21.67 19.62
N ILE A 64 -7.34 -21.19 20.25
CA ILE A 64 -6.27 -20.42 19.60
C ILE A 64 -4.98 -21.23 19.68
N VAL A 65 -4.41 -21.55 18.51
CA VAL A 65 -3.12 -22.22 18.38
C VAL A 65 -2.09 -21.17 17.98
N MET A 66 -1.07 -20.99 18.80
CA MET A 66 0.00 -20.03 18.53
C MET A 66 1.19 -20.69 17.85
N ARG A 67 1.69 -20.07 16.79
CA ARG A 67 2.87 -20.50 16.04
C ARG A 67 3.96 -19.43 16.10
N THR A 68 5.07 -19.77 16.76
CA THR A 68 6.18 -18.84 17.04
C THR A 68 7.47 -19.19 16.29
N ASP A 69 7.44 -20.20 15.43
CA ASP A 69 8.62 -20.72 14.72
C ASP A 69 8.16 -21.44 13.44
N PHE A 70 8.53 -20.92 12.28
CA PHE A 70 8.17 -21.53 11.00
C PHE A 70 9.10 -22.68 10.57
N HIS A 71 10.30 -22.81 11.17
CA HIS A 71 11.32 -23.76 10.74
C HIS A 71 11.16 -25.18 11.29
N ARG A 72 10.26 -25.39 12.26
CA ARG A 72 9.95 -26.74 12.77
C ARG A 72 9.11 -27.52 11.77
N LYS A 73 9.53 -28.78 11.52
CA LYS A 73 9.10 -29.70 10.43
C LYS A 73 7.60 -29.95 10.22
N SER A 74 6.69 -29.47 11.06
CA SER A 74 5.30 -29.30 10.63
C SER A 74 5.12 -27.85 10.20
N VAL A 75 5.11 -27.61 8.90
CA VAL A 75 4.29 -26.51 8.41
C VAL A 75 2.87 -27.00 8.70
N ASP A 76 2.25 -26.43 9.73
CA ASP A 76 0.87 -26.78 10.05
C ASP A 76 0.04 -26.31 8.84
N ASP A 77 -0.58 -27.26 8.13
CA ASP A 77 -1.45 -26.95 6.98
C ASP A 77 -2.47 -25.90 7.42
N PRO A 78 -2.41 -24.66 6.91
CA PRO A 78 -3.33 -23.61 7.34
C PRO A 78 -4.81 -23.98 7.14
N GLN A 79 -5.10 -24.93 6.24
CA GLN A 79 -6.46 -25.43 5.99
C GLN A 79 -7.09 -26.14 7.19
N GLN A 80 -6.32 -26.54 8.21
CA GLN A 80 -6.87 -27.11 9.44
C GLN A 80 -7.43 -26.04 10.40
N PHE A 81 -7.20 -24.76 10.13
CA PHE A 81 -7.65 -23.64 10.95
C PHE A 81 -8.89 -22.97 10.34
N SER A 82 -9.61 -22.21 11.16
CA SER A 82 -10.72 -21.37 10.70
C SER A 82 -10.24 -20.09 10.02
N ALA A 83 -9.10 -19.57 10.48
CA ALA A 83 -8.40 -18.43 9.93
C ALA A 83 -6.94 -18.40 10.39
N VAL A 84 -6.14 -17.54 9.76
CA VAL A 84 -4.78 -17.20 10.18
C VAL A 84 -4.74 -15.75 10.62
N TYR A 85 -4.35 -15.50 11.87
CA TYR A 85 -4.11 -14.18 12.42
C TYR A 85 -2.61 -13.92 12.50
N ILE A 86 -2.15 -12.86 11.84
CA ILE A 86 -0.76 -12.42 11.81
C ILE A 86 -0.66 -11.13 12.62
N GLY A 87 0.07 -11.17 13.74
CA GLY A 87 0.20 -10.05 14.66
C GLY A 87 1.11 -8.93 14.16
N GLY A 88 1.03 -7.78 14.85
CA GLY A 88 1.92 -6.64 14.65
C GLY A 88 3.30 -6.86 15.26
N GLY A 89 4.20 -5.89 15.07
CA GLY A 89 5.59 -5.93 15.52
C GLY A 89 6.52 -5.41 14.42
N ASN A 90 7.72 -5.94 14.28
CA ASN A 90 8.66 -5.54 13.24
C ASN A 90 8.37 -6.24 11.90
N THR A 91 8.00 -5.47 10.89
CA THR A 91 7.62 -5.96 9.55
C THR A 91 8.78 -6.59 8.79
N PHE A 92 9.99 -6.02 8.87
CA PHE A 92 11.18 -6.57 8.21
C PHE A 92 11.55 -7.95 8.75
N HIS A 93 11.49 -8.12 10.08
CA HIS A 93 11.71 -9.41 10.73
C HIS A 93 10.65 -10.43 10.31
N LEU A 94 9.36 -10.05 10.35
CA LEU A 94 8.26 -10.93 9.94
C LEU A 94 8.43 -11.45 8.50
N LEU A 95 8.70 -10.55 7.55
CA LEU A 95 8.89 -10.92 6.15
C LEU A 95 10.12 -11.84 5.97
N ASN A 96 11.22 -11.55 6.67
CA ASN A 96 12.42 -12.39 6.65
C ASN A 96 12.14 -13.81 7.15
N GLU A 97 11.44 -13.97 8.27
CA GLU A 97 11.11 -15.29 8.83
C GLU A 97 10.16 -16.07 7.90
N MET A 98 9.16 -15.41 7.31
CA MET A 98 8.25 -16.05 6.35
C MET A 98 8.98 -16.55 5.11
N ARG A 99 9.83 -15.72 4.50
CA ARG A 99 10.59 -16.08 3.29
C ARG A 99 11.64 -17.16 3.55
N ASN A 100 12.39 -17.06 4.66
CA ASN A 100 13.43 -18.04 4.99
C ASN A 100 12.86 -19.43 5.31
N SER A 101 11.63 -19.49 5.81
CA SER A 101 10.94 -20.75 6.08
C SER A 101 10.11 -21.27 4.91
N GLY A 102 9.80 -20.43 3.92
CA GLY A 102 8.88 -20.74 2.83
C GLY A 102 7.40 -20.66 3.23
N PHE A 103 7.10 -20.07 4.41
CA PHE A 103 5.72 -19.90 4.88
C PHE A 103 4.96 -18.83 4.10
N ASP A 104 5.67 -17.87 3.49
CA ASP A 104 5.11 -16.91 2.52
C ASP A 104 4.28 -17.61 1.44
N LYS A 105 4.84 -18.62 0.77
CA LYS A 105 4.17 -19.39 -0.29
C LYS A 105 3.01 -20.22 0.24
N VAL A 106 3.17 -20.79 1.43
CA VAL A 106 2.11 -21.57 2.10
C VAL A 106 0.91 -20.67 2.41
N LEU A 107 1.17 -19.43 2.85
CA LEU A 107 0.14 -18.45 3.12
C LEU A 107 -0.55 -17.99 1.84
N GLU A 108 0.18 -17.74 0.75
CA GLU A 108 -0.38 -17.44 -0.57
C GLU A 108 -1.28 -18.58 -1.08
N GLU A 109 -0.83 -19.84 -0.99
CA GLU A 109 -1.63 -21.02 -1.34
C GLU A 109 -2.90 -21.12 -0.51
N TYR A 110 -2.82 -20.84 0.80
CA TYR A 110 -3.96 -20.81 1.69
C TYR A 110 -4.97 -19.71 1.29
N ILE A 111 -4.51 -18.49 1.00
CA ILE A 111 -5.34 -17.38 0.53
C ILE A 111 -6.02 -17.74 -0.79
N ASN A 112 -5.27 -18.30 -1.75
CA ASN A 112 -5.79 -18.75 -3.03
C ASN A 112 -6.82 -19.91 -2.89
N GLY A 113 -6.70 -20.70 -1.81
CA GLY A 113 -7.66 -21.73 -1.41
C GLY A 113 -8.90 -21.23 -0.67
N ASN A 114 -9.22 -19.93 -0.75
CA ASN A 114 -10.30 -19.25 -0.01
C ASN A 114 -10.09 -19.19 1.52
N GLY A 115 -8.84 -19.25 1.95
CA GLY A 115 -8.47 -19.04 3.35
C GLY A 115 -8.80 -17.62 3.83
N VAL A 116 -9.12 -17.49 5.12
CA VAL A 116 -9.30 -16.18 5.76
C VAL A 116 -8.03 -15.81 6.52
N VAL A 117 -7.50 -14.61 6.26
CA VAL A 117 -6.31 -14.06 6.93
C VAL A 117 -6.65 -12.74 7.58
N TYR A 118 -6.20 -12.54 8.82
CA TYR A 118 -6.21 -11.26 9.51
C TYR A 118 -4.78 -10.79 9.69
N GLY A 119 -4.45 -9.62 9.16
CA GLY A 119 -3.21 -8.91 9.42
C GLY A 119 -3.43 -7.74 10.39
N GLY A 120 -2.74 -7.76 11.53
CA GLY A 120 -2.67 -6.62 12.43
C GLY A 120 -1.36 -5.85 12.23
N SER A 121 -1.42 -4.55 11.89
CA SER A 121 -0.22 -3.71 11.71
C SER A 121 0.79 -4.37 10.74
N ALA A 122 1.98 -4.77 11.19
CA ALA A 122 2.97 -5.52 10.37
C ALA A 122 2.35 -6.69 9.57
N GLY A 123 1.42 -7.43 10.18
CA GLY A 123 0.71 -8.52 9.51
C GLY A 123 -0.16 -8.06 8.33
N ALA A 124 -0.70 -6.84 8.35
CA ALA A 124 -1.41 -6.24 7.22
C ALA A 124 -0.43 -5.70 6.16
N ILE A 125 0.68 -5.09 6.61
CA ILE A 125 1.70 -4.51 5.72
C ILE A 125 2.30 -5.57 4.81
N ILE A 126 2.64 -6.75 5.34
CA ILE A 126 3.22 -7.83 4.52
C ILE A 126 2.26 -8.38 3.45
N LEU A 127 0.94 -8.22 3.60
CA LEU A 127 -0.03 -8.66 2.59
C LEU A 127 -0.05 -7.73 1.38
N GLY A 128 0.37 -6.48 1.54
CA GLY A 128 0.49 -5.51 0.46
C GLY A 128 1.66 -5.79 -0.49
N SER A 129 1.78 -4.93 -1.49
CA SER A 129 2.79 -5.06 -2.54
C SER A 129 4.22 -4.74 -2.07
N ASN A 130 4.38 -3.86 -1.08
CA ASN A 130 5.71 -3.43 -0.64
C ASN A 130 5.73 -2.95 0.82
N ILE A 131 6.66 -3.50 1.61
CA ILE A 131 6.76 -3.29 3.06
C ILE A 131 7.45 -1.99 3.48
N MET A 132 8.00 -1.20 2.54
CA MET A 132 8.64 0.08 2.86
C MET A 132 7.68 1.12 3.44
N THR A 133 6.36 0.85 3.39
CA THR A 133 5.37 1.62 4.17
C THR A 133 5.60 1.54 5.67
N SER A 134 6.30 0.51 6.20
CA SER A 134 6.63 0.41 7.62
C SER A 134 7.95 1.09 8.03
N ALA A 135 8.74 1.58 7.07
CA ALA A 135 10.13 2.03 7.31
C ALA A 135 10.25 3.23 8.29
N HIS A 136 9.15 3.94 8.53
CA HIS A 136 9.09 5.03 9.51
C HIS A 136 8.89 4.54 10.96
N LEU A 137 8.44 3.29 11.15
CA LEU A 137 8.21 2.66 12.46
C LEU A 137 9.21 1.55 12.76
N ASP A 138 9.62 0.81 11.72
CA ASP A 138 10.39 -0.42 11.85
C ASP A 138 11.83 -0.27 11.37
N GLU A 139 12.77 -0.74 12.18
CA GLU A 139 14.17 -0.83 11.80
C GLU A 139 14.46 -2.15 11.06
N ASN A 140 15.11 -2.09 9.90
CA ASN A 140 15.53 -3.26 9.13
C ASN A 140 16.81 -3.91 9.70
N ARG A 141 16.69 -4.56 10.87
CA ARG A 141 17.82 -5.19 11.58
C ARG A 141 18.31 -6.49 10.95
N VAL A 142 17.46 -7.14 10.16
CA VAL A 142 17.74 -8.44 9.50
C VAL A 142 18.27 -8.28 8.08
N GLY A 143 18.40 -7.05 7.58
CA GLY A 143 19.05 -6.75 6.31
C GLY A 143 18.25 -7.15 5.08
N VAL A 144 16.91 -7.12 5.14
CA VAL A 144 16.04 -7.34 3.97
C VAL A 144 16.46 -6.39 2.84
N GLN A 145 16.67 -6.91 1.64
CA GLN A 145 17.02 -6.12 0.44
C GLN A 145 15.88 -6.06 -0.58
N ASP A 146 15.03 -7.09 -0.58
CA ASP A 146 13.83 -7.18 -1.39
C ASP A 146 12.65 -6.76 -0.50
N PHE A 147 12.06 -5.61 -0.79
CA PHE A 147 10.96 -5.05 0.00
C PHE A 147 9.57 -5.42 -0.51
N SER A 148 9.47 -6.28 -1.53
CA SER A 148 8.17 -6.76 -1.98
C SER A 148 7.46 -7.48 -0.83
N GLY A 149 6.20 -7.14 -0.59
CA GLY A 149 5.35 -7.96 0.27
C GLY A 149 4.88 -9.21 -0.47
N LEU A 150 3.80 -9.81 0.00
CA LEU A 150 3.17 -10.96 -0.67
C LEU A 150 2.33 -10.52 -1.89
N ASP A 151 2.00 -9.24 -1.98
CA ASP A 151 1.25 -8.64 -3.09
C ASP A 151 -0.08 -9.36 -3.40
N VAL A 152 -0.82 -9.70 -2.34
CA VAL A 152 -2.14 -10.34 -2.44
C VAL A 152 -3.28 -9.30 -2.43
N LEU A 153 -2.96 -8.05 -2.75
CA LEU A 153 -3.89 -6.91 -2.75
C LEU A 153 -3.87 -6.17 -4.11
N ASP A 154 -3.61 -6.90 -5.20
CA ASP A 154 -3.58 -6.39 -6.57
C ASP A 154 -2.66 -5.18 -6.79
N GLY A 155 -1.46 -5.18 -6.19
CA GLY A 155 -0.48 -4.10 -6.31
C GLY A 155 -0.60 -3.01 -5.24
N LEU A 156 -1.59 -3.09 -4.36
CA LEU A 156 -1.81 -2.09 -3.30
C LEU A 156 -0.84 -2.29 -2.12
N ALA A 157 -0.13 -1.23 -1.73
CA ALA A 157 0.64 -1.19 -0.50
C ALA A 157 -0.23 -0.75 0.68
N VAL A 158 0.08 -1.21 1.90
CA VAL A 158 -0.71 -0.93 3.10
C VAL A 158 0.11 -0.06 4.05
N TRP A 159 -0.47 1.06 4.50
CA TRP A 159 0.10 1.96 5.50
C TRP A 159 -0.73 1.89 6.78
N CYS A 160 -0.20 1.29 7.84
CA CYS A 160 -0.88 1.20 9.14
C CYS A 160 -0.57 2.40 10.04
N HIS A 161 -1.31 2.55 11.13
CA HIS A 161 -1.19 3.65 12.10
C HIS A 161 -1.30 5.05 11.47
N TYR A 162 -2.05 5.16 10.36
CA TYR A 162 -2.12 6.40 9.61
C TYR A 162 -2.64 7.58 10.45
N GLU A 163 -1.91 8.69 10.39
CA GLU A 163 -2.32 10.00 10.86
C GLU A 163 -2.22 11.02 9.72
N SER A 164 -2.95 12.14 9.80
CA SER A 164 -2.92 13.17 8.75
C SER A 164 -1.54 13.82 8.54
N GLY A 165 -0.60 13.64 9.49
CA GLY A 165 0.79 14.06 9.35
C GLY A 165 1.60 13.20 8.37
N ASP A 166 1.11 12.02 7.99
CA ASP A 166 1.83 11.07 7.14
C ASP A 166 1.70 11.36 5.65
N ASP A 167 0.78 12.25 5.25
CA ASP A 167 0.44 12.53 3.84
C ASP A 167 1.68 12.79 2.96
N GLU A 168 2.61 13.62 3.41
CA GLU A 168 3.83 13.95 2.65
C GLU A 168 4.77 12.76 2.53
N THR A 169 4.87 11.94 3.58
CA THR A 169 5.70 10.73 3.58
C THR A 169 5.10 9.66 2.67
N ILE A 170 3.78 9.47 2.70
CA ILE A 170 3.06 8.57 1.80
C ILE A 170 3.24 9.01 0.35
N ARG A 171 3.15 10.31 0.05
CA ARG A 171 3.40 10.83 -1.30
C ARG A 171 4.82 10.61 -1.77
N SER A 172 5.80 10.80 -0.88
CA SER A 172 7.20 10.52 -1.20
C SER A 172 7.41 9.03 -1.50
N TYR A 173 6.81 8.14 -0.70
CA TYR A 173 6.79 6.71 -0.99
C TYR A 173 6.19 6.39 -2.36
N ILE A 174 5.03 6.98 -2.70
CA ILE A 174 4.39 6.75 -4.01
C ILE A 174 5.29 7.19 -5.16
N ILE A 175 6.01 8.31 -5.01
CA ILE A 175 6.97 8.78 -6.01
C ILE A 175 8.14 7.81 -6.16
N ASP A 176 8.66 7.30 -5.05
CA ASP A 176 9.83 6.42 -5.03
C ASP A 176 9.52 5.00 -5.56
N PHE A 177 8.31 4.50 -5.31
CA PHE A 177 7.93 3.11 -5.60
C PHE A 177 6.85 2.95 -6.69
N ASP A 178 6.26 4.03 -7.20
CA ASP A 178 5.17 4.02 -8.19
C ASP A 178 4.02 3.07 -7.80
N THR A 179 3.65 3.09 -6.52
CA THR A 179 2.74 2.10 -5.91
C THR A 179 1.61 2.81 -5.16
N PRO A 180 0.32 2.50 -5.41
CA PRO A 180 -0.79 3.07 -4.65
C PRO A 180 -0.81 2.56 -3.21
N VAL A 181 -1.35 3.36 -2.29
CA VAL A 181 -1.34 3.07 -0.86
C VAL A 181 -2.75 3.14 -0.27
N ILE A 182 -3.16 2.10 0.46
CA ILE A 182 -4.28 2.18 1.40
C ILE A 182 -3.76 2.48 2.80
N ALA A 183 -4.15 3.63 3.33
CA ALA A 183 -3.76 4.13 4.63
C ALA A 183 -4.86 3.88 5.66
N LEU A 184 -4.52 3.11 6.68
CA LEU A 184 -5.39 2.57 7.71
C LEU A 184 -5.05 3.25 9.05
N PRO A 185 -5.89 4.17 9.53
CA PRO A 185 -5.73 4.70 10.88
C PRO A 185 -5.98 3.61 11.93
N GLU A 186 -5.48 3.84 13.14
CA GLU A 186 -5.94 3.05 14.29
C GLU A 186 -7.45 3.16 14.46
N GLU A 187 -8.06 2.11 15.02
CA GLU A 187 -9.52 1.92 15.16
C GLU A 187 -10.26 1.55 13.88
N SER A 188 -9.57 1.45 12.75
CA SER A 188 -10.19 1.08 11.48
C SER A 188 -9.31 0.15 10.67
N GLY A 189 -9.97 -0.55 9.76
CA GLY A 189 -9.35 -1.45 8.84
C GLY A 189 -10.18 -1.54 7.58
N ALA A 190 -9.67 -2.32 6.65
CA ALA A 190 -10.43 -2.73 5.49
C ALA A 190 -10.33 -4.24 5.38
N TYR A 191 -11.36 -4.90 4.87
CA TYR A 191 -11.15 -6.23 4.32
C TYR A 191 -11.16 -6.17 2.80
N PHE A 192 -10.35 -7.04 2.21
CA PHE A 192 -10.16 -7.19 0.78
C PHE A 192 -10.64 -8.57 0.37
N GLN A 193 -11.50 -8.61 -0.65
CA GLN A 193 -11.99 -9.86 -1.24
C GLN A 193 -12.31 -9.62 -2.71
N ASP A 194 -11.67 -10.39 -3.59
CA ASP A 194 -11.90 -10.35 -5.04
C ASP A 194 -11.86 -8.92 -5.62
N GLY A 195 -10.84 -8.14 -5.24
CA GLY A 195 -10.69 -6.74 -5.68
C GLY A 195 -11.54 -5.72 -4.95
N HIS A 196 -12.52 -6.16 -4.15
CA HIS A 196 -13.37 -5.28 -3.36
C HIS A 196 -12.77 -4.98 -1.99
N ILE A 197 -12.69 -3.69 -1.68
CA ILE A 197 -12.30 -3.14 -0.39
C ILE A 197 -13.58 -2.72 0.34
N LYS A 198 -13.76 -3.21 1.56
CA LYS A 198 -14.77 -2.69 2.48
C LYS A 198 -14.16 -2.15 3.75
N VAL A 199 -14.49 -0.89 4.06
CA VAL A 199 -13.99 -0.23 5.27
C VAL A 199 -14.83 -0.60 6.48
N THR A 200 -14.18 -0.91 7.59
CA THR A 200 -14.82 -1.21 8.87
C THR A 200 -14.06 -0.53 10.00
N GLY A 201 -14.76 -0.04 11.03
CA GLY A 201 -14.14 0.65 12.16
C GLY A 201 -14.91 1.90 12.57
N THR A 202 -14.19 2.87 13.16
CA THR A 202 -14.74 4.15 13.63
C THR A 202 -14.24 5.37 12.86
N LYS A 203 -13.11 5.25 12.14
CA LYS A 203 -12.46 6.30 11.35
C LYS A 203 -12.47 5.95 9.87
N SER A 204 -12.31 6.96 9.04
CA SER A 204 -12.17 6.77 7.60
C SER A 204 -10.81 6.18 7.25
N VAL A 205 -10.79 5.33 6.24
CA VAL A 205 -9.58 4.84 5.57
C VAL A 205 -9.30 5.75 4.37
N TYR A 206 -8.04 5.86 3.94
CA TYR A 206 -7.66 6.74 2.83
C TYR A 206 -6.93 5.97 1.75
N LEU A 207 -7.33 6.17 0.49
CA LEU A 207 -6.65 5.61 -0.67
C LEU A 207 -5.85 6.71 -1.36
N PHE A 208 -4.55 6.49 -1.51
CA PHE A 208 -3.63 7.38 -2.20
C PHE A 208 -3.22 6.79 -3.54
N ILE A 209 -3.47 7.52 -4.62
CA ILE A 209 -3.15 7.13 -6.00
C ILE A 209 -2.51 8.33 -6.70
N GLY A 210 -1.20 8.26 -6.94
CA GLY A 210 -0.43 9.41 -7.43
C GLY A 210 -0.58 10.61 -6.49
N GLU A 211 -1.14 11.71 -7.00
CA GLU A 211 -1.41 12.92 -6.21
C GLU A 211 -2.78 12.91 -5.53
N ASP A 212 -3.68 11.99 -5.90
CA ASP A 212 -5.03 11.94 -5.37
C ASP A 212 -5.08 11.25 -4.01
N LYS A 213 -6.02 11.72 -3.17
CA LYS A 213 -6.34 11.15 -1.86
C LYS A 213 -7.85 11.03 -1.74
N VAL A 214 -8.34 9.80 -1.62
CA VAL A 214 -9.78 9.48 -1.52
C VAL A 214 -10.06 9.02 -0.09
N GLU A 215 -11.03 9.66 0.56
CA GLU A 215 -11.53 9.23 1.87
C GLU A 215 -12.64 8.19 1.73
N LEU A 216 -12.50 7.07 2.42
CA LEU A 216 -13.45 5.96 2.45
C LEU A 216 -13.99 5.80 3.89
N GLN A 217 -15.26 6.15 4.09
CA GLN A 217 -15.90 6.07 5.40
C GLN A 217 -16.22 4.62 5.80
N PRO A 218 -16.30 4.29 7.11
CA PRO A 218 -16.79 2.98 7.54
C PRO A 218 -18.12 2.59 6.88
N GLY A 219 -18.17 1.37 6.33
CA GLY A 219 -19.29 0.87 5.55
C GLY A 219 -19.21 1.15 4.05
N ALA A 220 -18.25 1.95 3.58
CA ALA A 220 -17.98 2.11 2.16
C ALA A 220 -17.43 0.80 1.56
N GLU A 221 -17.88 0.50 0.35
CA GLU A 221 -17.41 -0.60 -0.49
C GLU A 221 -16.90 -0.03 -1.82
N PHE A 222 -15.78 -0.52 -2.30
CA PHE A 222 -15.08 0.01 -3.47
C PHE A 222 -14.36 -1.10 -4.23
N ASN A 223 -14.45 -1.13 -5.56
CA ASN A 223 -13.69 -2.08 -6.38
C ASN A 223 -12.36 -1.45 -6.83
N PHE A 224 -11.26 -1.98 -6.33
CA PHE A 224 -9.91 -1.53 -6.67
C PHE A 224 -9.38 -2.23 -7.94
N SER A 225 -9.74 -3.51 -8.12
CA SER A 225 -9.40 -4.23 -9.34
C SER A 225 -10.29 -3.71 -10.48
N GLY A 226 -9.71 -3.07 -11.48
CA GLY A 226 -10.44 -2.43 -12.59
C GLY A 226 -11.16 -3.40 -13.55
N SER A 227 -11.79 -4.46 -13.05
CA SER A 227 -12.52 -5.47 -13.83
C SER A 227 -13.87 -4.97 -14.36
N ASP A 228 -14.40 -3.87 -13.82
CA ASP A 228 -15.58 -3.20 -14.34
C ASP A 228 -15.21 -1.85 -14.98
N GLU A 229 -15.45 -1.71 -16.29
CA GLU A 229 -15.19 -0.53 -17.13
C GLU A 229 -15.79 0.79 -16.60
N HIS A 230 -16.66 0.73 -15.58
CA HIS A 230 -17.37 1.87 -15.05
C HIS A 230 -16.65 2.61 -13.90
N ASP A 231 -15.76 1.95 -13.15
CA ASP A 231 -15.10 2.56 -11.97
C ASP A 231 -13.62 2.90 -12.20
N ALA A 232 -12.97 2.30 -13.20
CA ALA A 232 -11.59 2.62 -13.57
C ALA A 232 -11.39 4.11 -13.93
N GLN A 233 -12.41 4.80 -14.45
CA GLN A 233 -12.35 6.25 -14.73
C GLN A 233 -12.45 7.15 -13.49
N ALA A 234 -12.97 6.65 -12.37
CA ALA A 234 -13.03 7.38 -11.11
C ALA A 234 -11.72 7.29 -10.31
N ILE A 235 -10.91 6.26 -10.59
CA ILE A 235 -9.70 5.88 -9.84
C ILE A 235 -8.44 6.29 -10.59
N LEU A 236 -8.41 6.03 -11.90
CA LEU A 236 -7.38 6.53 -12.80
C LEU A 236 -7.93 7.84 -13.35
N GLY A 237 -7.79 8.92 -12.59
CA GLY A 237 -8.00 10.27 -13.10
C GLY A 237 -7.43 10.34 -14.51
N LYS A 238 -8.24 10.80 -15.48
CA LYS A 238 -7.86 10.87 -16.90
C LYS A 238 -6.37 11.15 -16.98
N GLN A 239 -5.57 10.23 -17.53
CA GLN A 239 -4.28 10.64 -18.08
C GLN A 239 -4.63 11.75 -19.06
N GLN A 240 -4.50 13.00 -18.62
CA GLN A 240 -4.60 14.12 -19.51
C GLN A 240 -3.32 14.02 -20.31
N PRO A 241 -3.40 13.74 -21.62
CA PRO A 241 -2.20 13.86 -22.42
C PRO A 241 -1.72 15.30 -22.31
N PHE A 242 -0.43 15.52 -22.59
CA PHE A 242 0.29 16.79 -22.71
C PHE A 242 -0.45 17.96 -23.45
N ASN A 243 -1.66 17.72 -23.97
CA ASN A 243 -2.54 18.64 -24.66
C ASN A 243 -3.27 19.67 -23.77
N ASP A 244 -3.39 19.48 -22.45
CA ASP A 244 -4.08 20.47 -21.59
C ASP A 244 -3.25 21.75 -21.35
N ALA A 245 -1.92 21.63 -21.36
CA ALA A 245 -1.03 22.80 -21.37
C ALA A 245 -1.18 23.62 -22.67
N VAL A 246 -1.40 22.95 -23.81
CA VAL A 246 -1.68 23.59 -25.10
C VAL A 246 -3.06 24.24 -25.10
N GLY A 247 -4.07 23.61 -24.48
CA GLY A 247 -5.41 24.16 -24.32
C GLY A 247 -5.43 25.46 -23.51
N HIS A 248 -4.71 25.49 -22.38
CA HIS A 248 -4.56 26.70 -21.58
C HIS A 248 -3.77 27.80 -22.32
N MET A 249 -2.71 27.47 -23.06
CA MET A 249 -1.98 28.44 -23.90
C MET A 249 -2.88 29.09 -24.96
N LEU A 250 -3.76 28.32 -25.61
CA LEU A 250 -4.67 28.82 -26.65
C LEU A 250 -5.76 29.77 -26.12
N SER A 251 -6.02 29.76 -24.81
CA SER A 251 -6.98 30.65 -24.15
C SER A 251 -6.41 32.01 -23.72
N ILE A 252 -5.10 32.22 -23.83
CA ILE A 252 -4.45 33.49 -23.48
C ILE A 252 -4.75 34.53 -24.56
N GLU A 253 -5.32 35.67 -24.17
CA GLU A 253 -5.64 36.76 -25.07
C GLU A 253 -4.37 37.25 -25.79
N GLY A 254 -4.34 37.12 -27.13
CA GLY A 254 -3.16 37.41 -27.96
C GLY A 254 -2.35 36.19 -28.42
N TYR A 255 -2.80 34.96 -28.15
CA TYR A 255 -2.20 33.75 -28.73
C TYR A 255 -2.50 33.64 -30.23
N PRO A 256 -1.49 33.44 -31.10
CA PRO A 256 -1.73 33.28 -32.54
C PRO A 256 -2.47 31.97 -32.79
N ALA A 257 -3.56 32.04 -33.56
CA ALA A 257 -4.30 30.85 -34.00
C ALA A 257 -3.37 29.89 -34.76
N ALA A 258 -3.58 28.59 -34.55
CA ALA A 258 -2.73 27.52 -35.04
C ALA A 258 -2.40 27.67 -36.54
N GLY A 259 -1.12 27.76 -36.86
CA GLY A 259 -0.63 27.75 -38.25
C GLY A 259 0.40 28.83 -38.62
N ASN A 260 0.66 29.83 -37.76
CA ASN A 260 1.57 30.93 -38.07
C ASN A 260 2.83 30.98 -37.18
N TYR A 261 3.41 29.82 -36.86
CA TYR A 261 4.60 29.71 -35.98
C TYR A 261 5.95 29.93 -36.69
N LYS A 262 5.94 30.57 -37.87
CA LYS A 262 7.17 30.71 -38.69
C LYS A 262 8.03 31.92 -38.31
N ASN A 263 7.56 32.82 -37.45
CA ASN A 263 8.30 34.03 -37.11
C ASN A 263 8.19 34.37 -35.61
N LEU A 264 9.30 34.38 -34.88
CA LEU A 264 9.31 34.68 -33.43
C LEU A 264 8.84 36.11 -33.15
N GLU A 265 9.12 37.05 -34.05
CA GLU A 265 8.80 38.48 -33.90
C GLU A 265 7.30 38.77 -33.80
N THR A 266 6.44 37.84 -34.24
CA THR A 266 4.99 37.98 -34.18
C THR A 266 4.37 37.39 -32.91
N MET A 267 5.16 36.82 -32.00
CA MET A 267 4.67 36.24 -30.74
C MET A 267 4.54 37.28 -29.61
N PRO A 268 3.73 37.02 -28.56
CA PRO A 268 3.72 37.86 -27.35
C PRO A 268 5.12 37.99 -26.73
N LYS A 269 5.48 39.18 -26.22
CA LYS A 269 6.85 39.49 -25.74
C LYS A 269 7.40 38.49 -24.71
N ALA A 270 6.55 37.96 -23.82
CA ALA A 270 6.97 36.97 -22.82
C ALA A 270 7.45 35.65 -23.47
N LEU A 271 6.76 35.20 -24.53
CA LEU A 271 7.13 34.01 -25.31
C LEU A 271 8.34 34.28 -26.21
N GLN A 272 8.50 35.50 -26.72
CA GLN A 272 9.72 35.88 -27.43
C GLN A 272 10.95 35.76 -26.52
N VAL A 273 10.86 36.29 -25.29
CA VAL A 273 11.96 36.22 -24.31
C VAL A 273 12.30 34.77 -24.00
N GLY A 274 11.30 33.92 -23.73
CA GLY A 274 11.52 32.48 -23.51
C GLY A 274 12.13 31.76 -24.72
N GLY A 275 11.63 32.06 -25.92
CA GLY A 275 12.14 31.48 -27.17
C GLY A 275 13.58 31.87 -27.47
N TYR A 276 13.94 33.16 -27.31
CA TYR A 276 15.32 33.61 -27.48
C TYR A 276 16.26 33.03 -26.41
N LEU A 277 15.80 32.85 -25.17
CA LEU A 277 16.54 32.15 -24.11
C LEU A 277 16.83 30.69 -24.50
N PHE A 278 15.82 29.98 -25.01
CA PHE A 278 15.96 28.60 -25.45
C PHE A 278 16.94 28.45 -26.63
N VAL A 279 16.80 29.28 -27.66
CA VAL A 279 17.72 29.28 -28.81
C VAL A 279 19.15 29.66 -28.37
N GLY A 280 19.29 30.62 -27.46
CA GLY A 280 20.58 30.98 -26.87
C GLY A 280 21.23 29.83 -26.12
N LEU A 281 20.47 29.12 -25.28
CA LEU A 281 20.94 27.93 -24.56
C LEU A 281 21.35 26.81 -25.52
N MET A 282 20.57 26.55 -26.58
CA MET A 282 20.91 25.55 -27.60
C MET A 282 22.17 25.92 -28.39
N ALA A 283 22.37 27.20 -28.71
CA ALA A 283 23.59 27.67 -29.37
C ALA A 283 24.81 27.50 -28.45
N ILE A 284 24.69 27.82 -27.16
CA ILE A 284 25.76 27.60 -26.17
C ILE A 284 26.09 26.12 -26.05
N LEU A 285 25.07 25.25 -25.99
CA LEU A 285 25.25 23.80 -25.91
C LEU A 285 25.98 23.27 -27.16
N PHE A 286 25.59 23.74 -28.34
CA PHE A 286 26.20 23.34 -29.60
C PHE A 286 27.65 23.80 -29.72
N VAL A 287 27.96 25.05 -29.34
CA VAL A 287 29.34 25.55 -29.30
C VAL A 287 30.17 24.76 -28.30
N SER A 288 29.61 24.41 -27.13
CA SER A 288 30.29 23.60 -26.12
C SER A 288 30.63 22.21 -26.65
N ILE A 289 29.70 21.57 -27.37
CA ILE A 289 29.92 20.25 -28.01
C ILE A 289 31.01 20.34 -29.09
N VAL A 290 30.99 21.38 -29.92
CA VAL A 290 31.99 21.57 -30.99
C VAL A 290 33.38 21.86 -30.40
N VAL A 291 33.48 22.70 -29.38
CA VAL A 291 34.74 23.02 -28.70
C VAL A 291 35.31 21.79 -27.98
N VAL A 292 34.48 21.04 -27.26
CA VAL A 292 34.89 19.79 -26.61
C VAL A 292 35.33 18.76 -27.67
N GLY A 293 34.62 18.67 -28.79
CA GLY A 293 34.98 17.80 -29.91
C GLY A 293 36.31 18.17 -30.59
N TRP A 294 36.67 19.46 -30.62
CA TRP A 294 37.94 19.95 -31.16
C TRP A 294 39.12 19.79 -30.19
N VAL A 295 38.87 19.88 -28.89
CA VAL A 295 39.90 19.71 -27.84
C VAL A 295 40.25 18.22 -27.62
N LEU A 296 39.36 17.31 -28.02
CA LEU A 296 39.54 15.86 -27.91
C LEU A 296 40.07 15.19 -29.20
N GLN A 297 40.44 15.96 -30.23
CA GLN A 297 41.15 15.52 -31.44
C GLN A 297 42.61 16.00 -31.44
#